data_AF-A0A9E4N4Q3-F1
#
_entry.id   AF-A0A9E4N4Q3-F1
#
_cell.length_a   1.000
_cell.length_b   1.000
_cell.length_c   1.000
_cell.angle_alpha   90.00
_cell.angle_beta   90.00
_cell.angle_gamma   90.00
#
_symmetry.space_group_name_H-M   'P 1'
#
loop_
_entity.id
_entity.type
_entity.pdbx_description
1 polymer ?
#
loop_
_entity_poly.entity_id
_entity_poly.type
_entity_poly.pdbx_seq_one_letter_code
_entity_poly.pdbx_strand_id
1 'polypeptide(L)'
;SMEAVSYYAIQASSDLAEERGRYSTYEGSLWSQGILPIDSLKLLKAERGDYLQVNESHTLDWASLRDKVQQQGMRNSNTMAIAPTATISNICGVSQSIEPTYQNLFVKSNLSGEFTVVNPYMVHDLKKLGLWDEVMINDLKYYDGSLQPIDRIPAELKAIYATAFEIDPRWLVEAGSRRQKWIDQGQSLNLYMAEPSGKKLDNLYKLAWVRGLKTTYYLRSMGATGAEKTSVQESSGGNGVDLIGANGGDTPKACSILDPDCEACQ
;
A
#
# COMPACT_ATOMS: atom_id res chain seq x y z
N SER A 1 15.01 -0.58 1.31
CA SER A 1 14.94 -1.27 0.00
C SER A 1 14.59 -2.74 0.22
N MET A 2 13.80 -3.36 -0.67
CA MET A 2 13.52 -4.81 -0.59
C MET A 2 14.78 -5.66 -0.82
N GLU A 3 15.77 -5.12 -1.54
CA GLU A 3 17.09 -5.75 -1.70
C GLU A 3 17.76 -5.98 -0.34
N ALA A 4 17.79 -4.96 0.51
CA ALA A 4 18.37 -5.05 1.84
C ALA A 4 17.61 -6.02 2.76
N VAL A 5 16.27 -6.00 2.72
CA VAL A 5 15.45 -6.95 3.49
C VAL A 5 15.78 -8.39 3.09
N SER A 6 15.90 -8.65 1.78
CA SER A 6 16.26 -9.97 1.26
C SER A 6 17.65 -10.40 1.65
N TYR A 7 18.64 -9.50 1.50
CA TYR A 7 20.02 -9.76 1.88
C TYR A 7 20.13 -10.20 3.34
N TYR A 8 19.56 -9.43 4.26
CA TYR A 8 19.65 -9.72 5.69
C TYR A 8 18.78 -10.90 6.12
N ALA A 9 17.62 -11.12 5.50
CA ALA A 9 16.79 -12.29 5.78
C ALA A 9 17.51 -13.60 5.39
N ILE A 10 18.15 -13.62 4.22
CA ILE A 10 18.94 -14.76 3.75
C ILE A 10 20.17 -14.95 4.65
N GLN A 11 20.90 -13.88 4.95
CA GLN A 11 22.05 -13.93 5.85
C GLN A 11 21.67 -14.51 7.21
N ALA A 12 20.61 -14.02 7.84
CA ALA A 12 20.15 -14.50 9.14
C ALA A 12 19.70 -15.98 9.09
N SER A 13 19.05 -16.41 8.01
CA SER A 13 18.69 -17.82 7.85
C SER A 13 19.93 -18.71 7.68
N SER A 14 21.00 -18.20 7.06
CA SER A 14 22.28 -18.90 6.93
C SER A 14 23.03 -18.98 8.26
N ASP A 15 23.05 -17.89 9.04
CA ASP A 15 23.59 -17.87 10.42
C ASP A 15 22.90 -18.91 11.31
N LEU A 16 21.57 -19.00 11.23
CA LEU A 16 20.81 -20.02 11.95
C LEU A 16 21.09 -21.45 11.46
N ALA A 17 21.52 -21.62 10.20
CA ALA A 17 21.89 -22.92 9.66
C ALA A 17 23.22 -23.40 10.23
N GLU A 18 24.17 -22.47 10.44
CA GLU A 18 25.43 -22.74 11.12
C GLU A 18 25.21 -23.12 12.60
N GLU A 19 24.33 -22.39 13.31
CA GLU A 19 24.02 -22.67 14.72
C GLU A 19 23.23 -23.97 14.90
N ARG A 20 22.21 -24.22 14.06
CA ARG A 20 21.16 -25.23 14.32
C ARG A 20 21.08 -26.35 13.28
N GLY A 21 21.95 -26.32 12.28
CA GLY A 21 21.87 -27.16 11.10
C GLY A 21 20.87 -26.66 10.06
N ARG A 22 21.03 -27.16 8.82
CA ARG A 22 20.18 -26.86 7.67
C ARG A 22 18.77 -27.45 7.83
N TYR A 23 17.78 -26.94 7.10
CA TYR A 23 16.46 -27.60 7.05
C TYR A 23 16.54 -28.96 6.34
N SER A 24 15.61 -29.86 6.65
CA SER A 24 15.68 -31.29 6.27
C SER A 24 15.74 -31.56 4.77
N THR A 25 15.16 -30.68 3.94
CA THR A 25 15.12 -30.79 2.47
C THR A 25 16.01 -29.76 1.78
N TYR A 26 17.10 -29.33 2.43
CA TYR A 26 18.04 -28.35 1.86
C TYR A 26 18.76 -28.88 0.62
N GLU A 27 19.25 -30.12 0.67
CA GLU A 27 19.98 -30.73 -0.43
C GLU A 27 19.09 -30.87 -1.67
N GLY A 28 19.55 -30.36 -2.81
CA GLY A 28 18.80 -30.30 -4.07
C GLY A 28 17.95 -29.05 -4.25
N SER A 29 17.77 -28.22 -3.22
CA SER A 29 17.07 -26.92 -3.34
C SER A 29 17.86 -25.91 -4.17
N LEU A 30 17.20 -24.83 -4.62
CA LEU A 30 17.87 -23.71 -5.28
C LEU A 30 18.97 -23.08 -4.42
N TRP A 31 18.77 -23.02 -3.09
CA TRP A 31 19.79 -22.53 -2.16
C TRP A 31 21.06 -23.39 -2.19
N SER A 32 20.91 -24.72 -2.18
CA SER A 32 22.05 -25.65 -2.28
C SER A 32 22.80 -25.53 -3.61
N GLN A 33 22.13 -25.06 -4.66
CA GLN A 33 22.69 -24.80 -5.97
C GLN A 33 23.30 -23.38 -6.10
N GLY A 34 23.24 -22.56 -5.04
CA GLY A 34 23.68 -21.16 -5.06
C GLY A 34 22.78 -20.21 -5.87
N ILE A 35 21.54 -20.62 -6.16
CA ILE A 35 20.57 -19.85 -6.93
C ILE A 35 19.70 -19.05 -5.95
N LEU A 36 20.00 -17.76 -5.83
CA LEU A 36 19.23 -16.82 -5.00
C LEU A 36 18.00 -16.29 -5.76
N PRO A 37 17.06 -15.57 -5.11
CA PRO A 37 15.88 -15.02 -5.79
C PRO A 37 16.21 -14.19 -7.04
N ILE A 38 17.28 -13.40 -6.99
CA ILE A 38 17.73 -12.60 -8.14
C ILE A 38 18.25 -13.46 -9.30
N ASP A 39 18.90 -14.58 -9.00
CA ASP A 39 19.42 -15.52 -10.00
C ASP A 39 18.29 -16.33 -10.64
N SER A 40 17.21 -16.60 -9.91
CA SER A 40 16.03 -17.32 -10.41
C SER A 40 15.37 -16.63 -11.62
N LEU A 41 15.59 -15.32 -11.80
CA LEU A 41 15.14 -14.59 -12.98
C LEU A 41 15.76 -15.12 -14.28
N LYS A 42 16.98 -15.64 -14.24
CA LYS A 42 17.63 -16.26 -15.41
C LYS A 42 16.90 -17.53 -15.83
N LEU A 43 16.48 -18.34 -14.87
CA LEU A 43 15.66 -19.53 -15.12
C LEU A 43 14.31 -19.12 -15.71
N LEU A 44 13.67 -18.10 -15.13
CA LEU A 44 12.40 -17.58 -15.65
C LEU A 44 12.54 -17.04 -17.08
N LYS A 45 13.65 -16.37 -17.40
CA LYS A 45 13.95 -15.84 -18.73
C LYS A 45 14.18 -16.95 -19.75
N ALA A 46 14.85 -18.04 -19.36
CA ALA A 46 15.03 -19.19 -20.24
C ALA A 46 13.69 -19.80 -20.65
N GLU A 47 12.73 -19.88 -19.73
CA GLU A 47 11.39 -20.41 -19.99
C GLU A 47 10.48 -19.45 -20.77
N ARG A 48 10.52 -18.15 -20.45
CA ARG A 48 9.60 -17.15 -21.03
C ARG A 48 10.16 -16.41 -22.24
N GLY A 49 11.45 -16.52 -22.53
CA GLY A 49 12.11 -15.77 -23.59
C GLY A 49 11.90 -14.25 -23.47
N ASP A 50 11.66 -13.59 -24.61
CA ASP A 50 11.57 -12.13 -24.72
C ASP A 50 10.32 -11.53 -24.07
N TYR A 51 9.39 -12.36 -23.59
CA TYR A 51 8.25 -11.88 -22.83
C TYR A 51 8.63 -11.39 -21.43
N LEU A 52 9.73 -11.89 -20.84
CA LEU A 52 10.15 -11.44 -19.51
C LEU A 52 10.94 -10.13 -19.62
N GLN A 53 10.39 -9.07 -19.04
CA GLN A 53 11.03 -7.76 -19.00
C GLN A 53 11.10 -7.27 -17.55
N VAL A 54 12.23 -7.48 -16.91
CA VAL A 54 12.44 -7.16 -15.49
C VAL A 54 13.74 -6.37 -15.30
N ASN A 55 13.78 -5.51 -14.29
CA ASN A 55 14.99 -4.80 -13.93
C ASN A 55 15.90 -5.69 -13.06
N GLU A 56 17.10 -5.97 -13.53
CA GLU A 56 18.07 -6.87 -12.87
C GLU A 56 19.13 -6.14 -12.04
N SER A 57 19.03 -4.81 -11.91
CA SER A 57 20.03 -4.04 -11.16
C SER A 57 20.03 -4.38 -9.67
N HIS A 58 21.21 -4.34 -9.06
CA HIS A 58 21.45 -4.62 -7.66
C HIS A 58 22.61 -3.74 -7.16
N THR A 59 22.69 -3.54 -5.85
CA THR A 59 23.65 -2.64 -5.21
C THR A 59 24.43 -3.29 -4.07
N LEU A 60 23.97 -4.43 -3.53
CA LEU A 60 24.65 -5.17 -2.46
C LEU A 60 25.57 -6.28 -3.00
N ASP A 61 26.47 -6.76 -2.13
CA ASP A 61 27.41 -7.84 -2.46
C ASP A 61 26.77 -9.24 -2.37
N TRP A 62 26.02 -9.58 -3.41
CA TRP A 62 25.36 -10.89 -3.52
C TRP A 62 26.33 -12.06 -3.74
N ALA A 63 27.60 -11.80 -4.11
CA ALA A 63 28.60 -12.86 -4.26
C ALA A 63 29.00 -13.43 -2.91
N SER A 64 29.39 -12.56 -1.97
CA SER A 64 29.75 -12.98 -0.61
C SER A 64 28.60 -13.69 0.11
N LEU A 65 27.36 -13.21 -0.07
CA LEU A 65 26.19 -13.87 0.52
C LEU A 65 25.93 -15.25 -0.08
N ARG A 66 26.10 -15.41 -1.41
CA ARG A 66 25.96 -16.70 -2.08
C ARG A 66 26.98 -17.71 -1.57
N ASP A 67 28.24 -17.31 -1.45
CA ASP A 67 29.32 -18.17 -0.95
C ASP A 67 29.03 -18.63 0.48
N LYS A 68 28.57 -17.69 1.34
CA LYS A 68 28.12 -18.00 2.70
C LYS A 68 27.00 -19.04 2.72
N VAL A 69 25.95 -18.84 1.92
CA VAL A 69 24.83 -19.78 1.81
C VAL A 69 25.28 -21.16 1.32
N GLN A 70 26.20 -21.24 0.35
CA GLN A 70 26.70 -22.52 -0.12
C GLN A 70 27.54 -23.27 0.93
N GLN A 71 28.31 -22.55 1.74
CA GLN A 71 29.11 -23.14 2.82
C GLN A 71 28.25 -23.60 4.00
N GLN A 72 27.46 -22.69 4.57
CA GLN A 72 26.71 -22.93 5.80
C GLN A 72 25.35 -23.61 5.53
N GLY A 73 24.73 -23.28 4.41
CA GLY A 73 23.37 -23.65 4.08
C GLY A 73 22.35 -22.63 4.57
N MET A 74 21.08 -23.04 4.59
CA MET A 74 19.95 -22.22 5.03
C MET A 74 19.16 -22.97 6.10
N ARG A 75 18.62 -22.25 7.08
CA ARG A 75 17.72 -22.81 8.10
C ARG A 75 16.28 -22.86 7.64
N ASN A 76 15.88 -21.99 6.72
CA ASN A 76 14.52 -21.85 6.24
C ASN A 76 14.49 -22.07 4.73
N SER A 77 13.50 -22.82 4.23
CA SER A 77 13.33 -23.07 2.79
C SER A 77 12.84 -21.83 2.04
N ASN A 78 12.06 -20.98 2.71
CA ASN A 78 11.61 -19.68 2.23
C ASN A 78 11.63 -18.70 3.40
N THR A 79 11.88 -17.42 3.12
CA THR A 79 12.13 -16.39 4.13
C THR A 79 11.28 -15.15 3.95
N MET A 80 10.70 -14.92 2.76
CA MET A 80 10.04 -13.65 2.44
C MET A 80 8.70 -13.85 1.75
N ALA A 81 7.66 -13.22 2.30
CA ALA A 81 6.39 -13.00 1.63
C ALA A 81 5.81 -11.68 2.12
N ILE A 82 5.19 -10.91 1.24
CA ILE A 82 4.50 -9.68 1.62
C ILE A 82 3.01 -10.00 1.72
N ALA A 83 2.54 -10.17 2.94
CA ALA A 83 1.13 -10.44 3.26
C ALA A 83 0.34 -9.13 3.51
N PRO A 84 -1.00 -9.18 3.50
CA PRO A 84 -1.84 -8.10 3.99
C PRO A 84 -1.59 -7.88 5.50
N THR A 85 -1.56 -6.63 5.93
CA THR A 85 -1.25 -6.26 7.32
C THR A 85 -2.37 -5.51 8.02
N ALA A 86 -3.61 -5.58 7.52
CA ALA A 86 -4.73 -4.72 7.92
C ALA A 86 -4.85 -4.48 9.43
N THR A 87 -4.83 -5.54 10.25
CA THR A 87 -4.95 -5.42 11.71
C THR A 87 -3.69 -4.85 12.34
N ILE A 88 -2.51 -5.39 12.03
CA ILE A 88 -1.25 -5.00 12.68
C ILE A 88 -0.78 -3.60 12.27
N SER A 89 -1.08 -3.15 11.05
CA SER A 89 -0.77 -1.78 10.62
C SER A 89 -1.65 -0.75 11.33
N ASN A 90 -2.91 -1.10 11.63
CA ASN A 90 -3.79 -0.25 12.44
C ASN A 90 -3.27 -0.13 13.87
N ILE A 91 -2.81 -1.24 14.48
CA ILE A 91 -2.21 -1.25 15.82
C ILE A 91 -0.94 -0.37 15.84
N CYS A 92 -0.09 -0.48 14.82
CA CYS A 92 1.15 0.29 14.74
C CYS A 92 0.97 1.74 14.24
N GLY A 93 -0.23 2.13 13.79
CA GLY A 93 -0.48 3.46 13.22
C GLY A 93 0.24 3.73 11.90
N VAL A 94 0.44 2.71 11.06
CA VAL A 94 1.15 2.81 9.77
C VAL A 94 0.25 2.38 8.59
N SER A 95 0.68 2.68 7.36
CA SER A 95 -0.03 2.24 6.15
C SER A 95 -0.03 0.71 6.01
N GLN A 96 -1.02 0.19 5.29
CA GLN A 96 -1.17 -1.24 5.08
C GLN A 96 -0.17 -1.77 4.06
N SER A 97 0.73 -2.66 4.48
CA SER A 97 1.63 -3.42 3.62
C SER A 97 2.34 -2.53 2.58
N ILE A 98 2.19 -2.86 1.29
CA ILE A 98 2.75 -2.14 0.14
C ILE A 98 1.69 -1.30 -0.61
N GLU A 99 0.55 -1.06 0.02
CA GLU A 99 -0.58 -0.38 -0.61
C GLU A 99 -0.40 1.14 -0.62
N PRO A 100 -0.83 1.83 -1.70
CA PRO A 100 -1.02 3.28 -1.64
C PRO A 100 -2.14 3.63 -0.65
N THR A 101 -2.13 4.87 -0.15
CA THR A 101 -3.21 5.38 0.69
C THR A 101 -4.53 5.32 -0.06
N TYR A 102 -5.52 4.59 0.49
CA TYR A 102 -6.82 4.42 -0.15
C TYR A 102 -7.58 5.74 -0.28
N GLN A 103 -7.68 6.49 0.83
CA GLN A 103 -8.27 7.82 0.91
C GLN A 103 -7.50 8.61 1.98
N ASN A 104 -7.28 9.92 1.77
CA ASN A 104 -6.65 10.77 2.79
C ASN A 104 -7.63 11.22 3.87
N LEU A 105 -8.92 10.97 3.70
CA LEU A 105 -9.98 11.24 4.66
C LEU A 105 -10.97 10.08 4.61
N PHE A 106 -11.29 9.47 5.76
CA PHE A 106 -12.33 8.45 5.88
C PHE A 106 -13.10 8.60 7.18
N VAL A 107 -14.38 8.21 7.17
CA VAL A 107 -15.23 8.23 8.36
C VAL A 107 -15.20 6.84 9.00
N LYS A 108 -14.91 6.82 10.29
CA LYS A 108 -14.99 5.62 11.13
C LYS A 108 -16.16 5.79 12.10
N SER A 109 -17.17 4.95 11.96
CA SER A 109 -18.30 4.88 12.90
C SER A 109 -17.99 3.86 14.00
N ASN A 110 -18.14 4.23 15.27
CA ASN A 110 -18.09 3.33 16.41
C ASN A 110 -19.34 3.53 17.30
N LEU A 111 -19.41 2.85 18.45
CA LEU A 111 -20.54 2.96 19.39
C LEU A 111 -20.75 4.39 19.93
N SER A 112 -19.73 5.25 19.84
CA SER A 112 -19.72 6.62 20.37
C SER A 112 -19.96 7.69 19.29
N GLY A 113 -20.18 7.31 18.03
CA GLY A 113 -20.48 8.22 16.93
C GLY A 113 -19.60 8.05 15.69
N GLU A 114 -19.64 9.04 14.80
CA GLU A 114 -18.86 9.09 13.58
C GLU A 114 -17.63 9.99 13.74
N PHE A 115 -16.45 9.42 13.48
CA PHE A 115 -15.17 10.13 13.60
C PHE A 115 -14.52 10.25 12.23
N THR A 116 -14.24 11.48 11.80
CA THR A 116 -13.47 11.73 10.58
C THR A 116 -11.98 11.54 10.88
N VAL A 117 -11.36 10.55 10.23
CA VAL A 117 -9.93 10.29 10.31
C VAL A 117 -9.27 10.88 9.07
N VAL A 118 -8.21 11.66 9.28
CA VAL A 118 -7.43 12.32 8.22
C VAL A 118 -5.99 11.81 8.20
N ASN A 119 -5.37 11.81 7.03
CA ASN A 119 -3.97 11.45 6.86
C ASN A 119 -3.07 12.45 7.63
N PRO A 120 -2.39 12.03 8.70
CA PRO A 120 -1.64 12.95 9.57
C PRO A 120 -0.45 13.60 8.85
N TYR A 121 0.16 12.90 7.89
CA TYR A 121 1.25 13.42 7.08
C TYR A 121 0.76 14.58 6.19
N MET A 122 -0.40 14.39 5.54
CA MET A 122 -1.04 15.42 4.72
C MET A 122 -1.35 16.67 5.53
N VAL A 123 -1.96 16.50 6.71
CA VAL A 123 -2.27 17.63 7.61
C VAL A 123 -1.00 18.38 8.02
N HIS A 124 0.07 17.66 8.34
CA HIS A 124 1.35 18.26 8.72
C HIS A 124 1.92 19.12 7.60
N ASP A 125 1.94 18.64 6.37
CA ASP A 125 2.50 19.39 5.25
C ASP A 125 1.59 20.56 4.82
N LEU A 126 0.26 20.40 4.88
CA LEU A 126 -0.68 21.50 4.66
C LEU A 126 -0.50 22.60 5.72
N LYS A 127 -0.28 22.24 6.99
CA LYS A 127 0.01 23.20 8.07
C LYS A 127 1.31 23.96 7.83
N LYS A 128 2.38 23.27 7.40
CA LYS A 128 3.67 23.94 7.06
C LYS A 128 3.50 24.99 5.96
N LEU A 129 2.59 24.76 5.02
CA LEU A 129 2.30 25.68 3.93
C LEU A 129 1.26 26.75 4.30
N GLY A 130 0.73 26.74 5.52
CA GLY A 130 -0.34 27.66 5.93
C GLY A 130 -1.67 27.41 5.22
N LEU A 131 -1.87 26.22 4.64
CA LEU A 131 -3.06 25.84 3.86
C LEU A 131 -4.09 25.07 4.68
N TRP A 132 -3.82 24.82 5.97
CA TRP A 132 -4.73 24.10 6.86
C TRP A 132 -5.70 25.07 7.56
N ASP A 133 -6.85 25.28 6.94
CA ASP A 133 -7.94 26.14 7.43
C ASP A 133 -9.30 25.42 7.35
N GLU A 134 -10.37 26.06 7.84
CA GLU A 134 -11.73 25.49 7.80
C GLU A 134 -12.22 25.22 6.36
N VAL A 135 -11.79 26.03 5.40
CA VAL A 135 -12.14 25.87 3.99
C VAL A 135 -11.51 24.59 3.45
N MET A 136 -10.22 24.35 3.72
CA MET A 136 -9.52 23.12 3.35
C MET A 136 -10.18 21.88 3.95
N ILE A 137 -10.61 21.94 5.21
CA ILE A 137 -11.31 20.82 5.85
C ILE A 137 -12.63 20.51 5.12
N ASN A 138 -13.38 21.54 4.73
CA ASN A 138 -14.63 21.37 3.99
C ASN A 138 -14.39 20.86 2.57
N ASP A 139 -13.37 21.38 1.87
CA ASP A 139 -12.98 20.91 0.55
C ASP A 139 -12.57 19.43 0.60
N LEU A 140 -11.78 19.02 1.59
CA LEU A 140 -11.38 17.62 1.78
C LEU A 140 -12.59 16.72 2.04
N LYS A 141 -13.60 17.16 2.80
CA LYS A 141 -14.84 16.39 2.98
C LYS A 141 -15.65 16.30 1.69
N TYR A 142 -15.74 17.41 0.96
CA TYR A 142 -16.46 17.48 -0.30
C TYR A 142 -15.88 16.51 -1.34
N TYR A 143 -14.54 16.49 -1.47
CA TYR A 143 -13.80 15.65 -2.40
C TYR A 143 -13.34 14.29 -1.83
N ASP A 144 -13.92 13.81 -0.73
CA ASP A 144 -13.61 12.50 -0.12
C ASP A 144 -12.12 12.26 0.14
N GLY A 145 -11.42 13.31 0.56
CA GLY A 145 -9.98 13.30 0.84
C GLY A 145 -9.09 13.41 -0.40
N SER A 146 -9.65 13.60 -1.59
CA SER A 146 -8.85 13.91 -2.77
C SER A 146 -8.37 15.35 -2.74
N LEU A 147 -7.08 15.54 -3.00
CA LEU A 147 -6.46 16.86 -3.12
C LEU A 147 -6.44 17.35 -4.58
N GLN A 148 -6.70 16.46 -5.55
CA GLN A 148 -6.57 16.76 -6.97
C GLN A 148 -7.43 17.96 -7.41
N PRO A 149 -8.71 18.07 -6.98
CA PRO A 149 -9.59 19.16 -7.43
C PRO A 149 -9.33 20.50 -6.73
N ILE A 150 -8.48 20.55 -5.70
CA ILE A 150 -8.31 21.74 -4.86
C ILE A 150 -7.19 22.62 -5.43
N ASP A 151 -7.54 23.76 -6.02
CA ASP A 151 -6.59 24.62 -6.78
C ASP A 151 -5.47 25.24 -5.94
N ARG A 152 -5.74 25.57 -4.67
CA ARG A 152 -4.75 26.18 -3.77
C ARG A 152 -3.60 25.25 -3.38
N ILE A 153 -3.67 23.96 -3.75
CA ILE A 153 -2.69 22.95 -3.36
C ILE A 153 -1.61 22.82 -4.45
N PRO A 154 -0.32 22.95 -4.09
CA PRO A 154 0.77 22.77 -5.06
C PRO A 154 0.75 21.39 -5.72
N ALA A 155 1.12 21.34 -7.00
CA ALA A 155 1.12 20.10 -7.78
C ALA A 155 2.01 19.00 -7.18
N GLU A 156 3.13 19.37 -6.57
CA GLU A 156 4.02 18.42 -5.88
C GLU A 156 3.31 17.74 -4.70
N LEU A 157 2.51 18.50 -3.94
CA LEU A 157 1.76 17.96 -2.80
C LEU A 157 0.61 17.07 -3.28
N LYS A 158 -0.07 17.45 -4.38
CA LYS A 158 -1.07 16.61 -5.05
C LYS A 158 -0.47 15.27 -5.52
N ALA A 159 0.79 15.28 -5.99
CA ALA A 159 1.47 14.06 -6.42
C ALA A 159 1.86 13.15 -5.23
N ILE A 160 2.33 13.73 -4.12
CA ILE A 160 2.71 12.97 -2.91
C ILE A 160 1.50 12.26 -2.28
N TYR A 161 0.37 12.96 -2.22
CA TYR A 161 -0.85 12.48 -1.56
C TYR A 161 -1.90 11.95 -2.52
N ALA A 162 -1.49 11.59 -3.74
CA ALA A 162 -2.35 10.92 -4.69
C ALA A 162 -2.89 9.61 -4.09
N THR A 163 -4.21 9.43 -4.14
CA THR A 163 -4.85 8.24 -3.57
C THR A 163 -4.72 7.03 -4.48
N ALA A 164 -5.07 5.85 -3.98
CA ALA A 164 -4.97 4.58 -4.70
C ALA A 164 -5.64 4.60 -6.09
N PHE A 165 -6.73 5.35 -6.27
CA PHE A 165 -7.45 5.47 -7.54
C PHE A 165 -6.96 6.60 -8.45
N GLU A 166 -6.10 7.48 -7.95
CA GLU A 166 -5.49 8.60 -8.68
C GLU A 166 -4.13 8.23 -9.27
N ILE A 167 -3.46 7.22 -8.69
CA ILE A 167 -2.19 6.70 -9.18
C ILE A 167 -2.45 5.77 -10.37
N ASP A 168 -1.66 5.94 -11.44
CA ASP A 168 -1.67 4.99 -12.55
C ASP A 168 -1.27 3.58 -12.07
N PRO A 169 -2.13 2.55 -12.22
CA PRO A 169 -1.89 1.22 -11.69
C PRO A 169 -0.64 0.54 -12.26
N ARG A 170 -0.11 1.01 -13.39
CA ARG A 170 1.18 0.54 -13.92
C ARG A 170 2.32 0.77 -12.94
N TRP A 171 2.28 1.83 -12.13
CA TRP A 171 3.28 2.07 -11.09
C TRP A 171 3.28 0.98 -10.02
N LEU A 172 2.11 0.48 -9.65
CA LEU A 172 1.98 -0.62 -8.68
C LEU A 172 2.61 -1.90 -9.23
N VAL A 173 2.40 -2.18 -10.51
CA VAL A 173 3.00 -3.32 -11.21
C VAL A 173 4.53 -3.18 -11.30
N GLU A 174 5.03 -2.02 -11.72
CA GLU A 174 6.47 -1.76 -11.85
C GLU A 174 7.21 -1.83 -10.51
N ALA A 175 6.59 -1.30 -9.44
CA ALA A 175 7.11 -1.38 -8.09
C ALA A 175 7.06 -2.82 -7.54
N GLY A 176 5.95 -3.53 -7.78
CA GLY A 176 5.79 -4.93 -7.42
C GLY A 176 6.85 -5.81 -8.08
N SER A 177 7.10 -5.62 -9.37
CA SER A 177 8.12 -6.33 -10.14
C SER A 177 9.52 -6.14 -9.56
N ARG A 178 9.90 -4.89 -9.24
CA ARG A 178 11.20 -4.56 -8.63
C ARG A 178 11.39 -5.13 -7.23
N ARG A 179 10.30 -5.34 -6.49
CA ARG A 179 10.35 -6.07 -5.20
C ARG A 179 10.42 -7.58 -5.43
N GLN A 180 9.67 -8.11 -6.39
CA GLN A 180 9.48 -9.55 -6.61
C GLN A 180 10.80 -10.30 -6.88
N LYS A 181 11.77 -9.65 -7.53
CA LYS A 181 13.10 -10.21 -7.78
C LYS A 181 13.88 -10.59 -6.51
N TRP A 182 13.50 -10.03 -5.37
CA TRP A 182 14.12 -10.28 -4.07
C TRP A 182 13.33 -11.25 -3.20
N ILE A 183 12.08 -11.55 -3.56
CA ILE A 183 11.13 -12.32 -2.75
C ILE A 183 11.09 -13.76 -3.26
N ASP A 184 11.44 -14.72 -2.40
CA ASP A 184 11.43 -16.15 -2.71
C ASP A 184 10.00 -16.71 -2.86
N GLN A 185 9.01 -16.15 -2.15
CA GLN A 185 7.58 -16.42 -2.35
C GLN A 185 6.90 -15.32 -3.21
N GLY A 186 5.70 -14.86 -2.83
CA GLY A 186 4.93 -13.83 -3.54
C GLY A 186 4.60 -12.60 -2.69
N GLN A 187 3.79 -11.72 -3.26
CA GLN A 187 3.28 -10.52 -2.59
C GLN A 187 1.78 -10.33 -2.90
N SER A 188 1.01 -9.98 -1.87
CA SER A 188 -0.39 -9.61 -2.02
C SER A 188 -0.49 -8.20 -2.62
N LEU A 189 -0.50 -8.12 -3.96
CA LEU A 189 -0.57 -6.86 -4.70
C LEU A 189 -2.00 -6.58 -5.14
N ASN A 190 -2.71 -5.69 -4.44
CA ASN A 190 -3.96 -5.15 -4.95
C ASN A 190 -3.70 -4.22 -6.13
N LEU A 191 -4.66 -4.16 -7.05
CA LEU A 191 -4.67 -3.24 -8.18
C LEU A 191 -5.91 -2.35 -8.08
N TYR A 192 -5.72 -1.07 -8.33
CA TYR A 192 -6.76 -0.05 -8.21
C TYR A 192 -7.02 0.57 -9.58
N MET A 193 -8.27 0.62 -10.00
CA MET A 193 -8.65 1.20 -11.28
C MET A 193 -10.00 1.88 -11.15
N ALA A 194 -10.00 3.23 -11.14
CA ALA A 194 -11.22 4.01 -10.96
C ALA A 194 -12.30 3.60 -11.96
N GLU A 195 -11.95 3.57 -13.25
CA GLU A 195 -12.85 3.22 -14.35
C GLU A 195 -12.35 2.00 -15.13
N PRO A 196 -12.75 0.79 -14.73
CA PRO A 196 -12.31 -0.43 -15.39
C PRO A 196 -12.94 -0.61 -16.77
N SER A 197 -12.16 -1.14 -17.70
CA SER A 197 -12.66 -1.65 -18.99
C SER A 197 -11.88 -2.90 -19.38
N GLY A 198 -12.47 -3.77 -20.20
CA GLY A 198 -11.79 -5.00 -20.66
C GLY A 198 -10.41 -4.73 -21.24
N LYS A 199 -10.26 -3.67 -22.06
CA LYS A 199 -8.97 -3.27 -22.64
C LYS A 199 -7.96 -2.79 -21.60
N LYS A 200 -8.38 -1.98 -20.61
CA LYS A 200 -7.49 -1.49 -19.55
C LYS A 200 -7.01 -2.66 -18.67
N LEU A 201 -7.91 -3.59 -18.33
CA LEU A 201 -7.59 -4.77 -17.53
C LEU A 201 -6.65 -5.72 -18.29
N ASP A 202 -6.95 -6.04 -19.55
CA ASP A 202 -6.10 -6.88 -20.39
C ASP A 202 -4.66 -6.34 -20.45
N ASN A 203 -4.50 -5.05 -20.72
CA ASN A 203 -3.19 -4.40 -20.75
C ASN A 203 -2.47 -4.45 -19.39
N LEU A 204 -3.18 -4.20 -18.28
CA LEU A 204 -2.58 -4.17 -16.95
C LEU A 204 -2.13 -5.56 -16.49
N TYR A 205 -2.95 -6.61 -16.70
CA TYR A 205 -2.59 -7.97 -16.31
C TYR A 205 -1.51 -8.57 -17.22
N LYS A 206 -1.52 -8.26 -18.51
CA LYS A 206 -0.40 -8.62 -19.40
C LYS A 206 0.89 -7.94 -18.97
N LEU A 207 0.83 -6.65 -18.59
CA LEU A 207 1.99 -5.96 -18.03
C LEU A 207 2.49 -6.65 -16.75
N ALA A 208 1.61 -7.01 -15.82
CA ALA A 208 1.99 -7.75 -14.61
C ALA A 208 2.72 -9.06 -14.92
N TRP A 209 2.24 -9.81 -15.90
CA TRP A 209 2.85 -11.07 -16.33
C TRP A 209 4.23 -10.85 -17.01
N VAL A 210 4.32 -9.90 -17.94
CA VAL A 210 5.57 -9.50 -18.62
C VAL A 210 6.62 -9.02 -17.61
N ARG A 211 6.18 -8.33 -16.55
CA ARG A 211 7.04 -7.87 -15.45
C ARG A 211 7.38 -8.94 -14.42
N GLY A 212 7.09 -10.22 -14.69
CA GLY A 212 7.54 -11.34 -13.87
C GLY A 212 6.87 -11.43 -12.49
N LEU A 213 5.72 -10.79 -12.29
CA LEU A 213 4.97 -10.95 -11.04
C LEU A 213 4.46 -12.39 -10.92
N LYS A 214 4.56 -12.94 -9.70
CA LYS A 214 4.02 -14.26 -9.36
C LYS A 214 2.52 -14.20 -9.05
N THR A 215 2.06 -13.08 -8.47
CA THR A 215 0.69 -12.91 -7.97
C THR A 215 0.17 -11.49 -8.20
N THR A 216 -1.13 -11.42 -8.49
CA THR A 216 -1.99 -10.26 -8.25
C THR A 216 -3.04 -10.66 -7.22
N TYR A 217 -3.66 -9.70 -6.53
CA TYR A 217 -4.67 -9.97 -5.49
C TYR A 217 -6.05 -9.43 -5.87
N TYR A 218 -6.62 -8.48 -5.14
CA TYR A 218 -7.90 -7.88 -5.53
C TYR A 218 -7.72 -6.82 -6.62
N LEU A 219 -8.69 -6.77 -7.53
CA LEU A 219 -8.99 -5.59 -8.30
C LEU A 219 -10.01 -4.75 -7.52
N ARG A 220 -9.69 -3.49 -7.25
CA ARG A 220 -10.60 -2.51 -6.67
C ARG A 220 -10.98 -1.50 -7.74
N SER A 221 -12.27 -1.25 -7.90
CA SER A 221 -12.79 -0.23 -8.81
C SER A 221 -13.77 0.68 -8.09
N MET A 222 -13.90 1.91 -8.58
CA MET A 222 -14.93 2.82 -8.11
C MET A 222 -16.25 2.48 -8.83
N GLY A 223 -17.35 2.40 -8.08
CA GLY A 223 -18.67 2.25 -8.69
C GLY A 223 -19.06 3.55 -9.39
N ALA A 224 -19.73 3.45 -10.54
CA ALA A 224 -20.17 4.61 -11.33
C ALA A 224 -21.08 5.59 -10.55
N THR A 225 -21.69 5.14 -9.45
CA THR A 225 -22.67 5.88 -8.65
C THR A 225 -22.11 6.59 -7.41
N GLY A 226 -20.79 6.52 -7.14
CA GLY A 226 -20.19 7.19 -5.99
C GLY A 226 -20.12 8.73 -6.10
N ALA A 227 -20.43 9.29 -7.28
CA ALA A 227 -20.32 10.72 -7.58
C ALA A 227 -21.63 11.50 -7.41
N GLU A 228 -22.78 10.86 -7.17
CA GLU A 228 -24.02 11.56 -6.84
C GLU A 228 -24.11 11.77 -5.32
N LYS A 229 -23.41 12.78 -4.83
CA LYS A 229 -23.72 13.35 -3.52
C LYS A 229 -24.94 14.25 -3.67
N THR A 230 -26.00 13.94 -2.94
CA THR A 230 -27.13 14.84 -2.70
C THR A 230 -26.59 16.14 -2.11
N SER A 231 -26.46 17.15 -2.96
CA SER A 231 -26.43 18.53 -2.50
C SER A 231 -27.69 18.73 -1.66
N VAL A 232 -27.53 19.02 -0.37
CA VAL A 232 -28.61 19.58 0.43
C VAL A 232 -28.99 20.88 -0.28
N GLN A 233 -30.08 20.85 -1.06
CA GLN A 233 -30.66 22.05 -1.62
C GLN A 233 -31.13 22.91 -0.44
N GLU A 234 -30.54 24.08 -0.26
CA GLU A 234 -31.19 25.18 0.44
C GLU A 234 -32.41 25.60 -0.38
N SER A 235 -33.55 24.92 -0.17
CA SER A 235 -34.85 25.38 -0.65
C SER A 235 -35.32 26.53 0.23
N SER A 236 -35.02 27.74 -0.19
CA SER A 236 -35.68 28.96 0.26
C SER A 236 -37.12 28.96 -0.26
N GLY A 237 -38.08 28.78 0.65
CA GLY A 237 -39.49 29.15 0.40
C GLY A 237 -40.58 28.25 0.99
N GLY A 238 -41.08 28.62 2.17
CA GLY A 238 -42.52 28.60 2.46
C GLY A 238 -43.16 27.36 3.13
N ASN A 239 -43.51 27.54 4.40
CA ASN A 239 -44.65 26.95 5.14
C ASN A 239 -44.58 25.50 5.64
N GLY A 240 -43.98 25.35 6.83
CA GLY A 240 -44.63 24.87 8.06
C GLY A 240 -44.92 23.37 8.20
N VAL A 241 -44.20 22.69 9.10
CA VAL A 241 -44.71 21.88 10.23
C VAL A 241 -43.63 21.79 11.32
N ASP A 242 -44.06 21.69 12.57
CA ASP A 242 -43.37 21.87 13.85
C ASP A 242 -41.98 21.25 14.09
N LEU A 243 -41.20 22.07 14.81
CA LEU A 243 -39.90 21.79 15.41
C LEU A 243 -40.01 20.84 16.62
N ILE A 244 -39.24 19.75 16.62
CA ILE A 244 -38.90 19.03 17.86
C ILE A 244 -37.37 19.02 18.01
N GLY A 245 -36.89 19.96 18.84
CA GLY A 245 -35.78 19.78 19.78
C GLY A 245 -34.37 19.54 19.24
N ALA A 246 -33.70 20.58 18.74
CA ALA A 246 -32.24 20.64 18.72
C ALA A 246 -31.73 21.28 20.02
N ASN A 247 -31.40 20.46 21.02
CA ASN A 247 -30.52 20.90 22.11
C ASN A 247 -29.09 20.99 21.56
N GLY A 248 -28.45 22.13 21.81
CA GLY A 248 -27.07 22.39 21.42
C GLY A 248 -26.06 21.42 22.03
N GLY A 249 -25.00 21.15 21.27
CA GLY A 249 -23.84 20.38 21.70
C GLY A 249 -22.65 20.63 20.76
N ASP A 250 -21.50 20.88 21.37
CA ASP A 250 -20.22 21.35 20.83
C ASP A 250 -19.73 20.77 19.48
N THR A 251 -18.91 21.57 18.79
CA THR A 251 -18.01 21.15 17.71
C THR A 251 -17.25 19.86 18.05
N PRO A 252 -17.21 18.83 17.17
CA PRO A 252 -16.55 17.57 17.49
C PRO A 252 -15.03 17.75 17.59
N LYS A 253 -14.45 17.33 18.71
CA LYS A 253 -13.00 17.31 18.93
C LYS A 253 -12.35 16.23 18.05
N ALA A 254 -11.36 16.61 17.25
CA ALA A 254 -10.51 15.67 16.50
C ALA A 254 -9.48 15.04 17.44
N CYS A 255 -9.46 13.71 17.57
CA CYS A 255 -8.44 12.97 18.34
C CYS A 255 -7.33 12.42 17.43
N SER A 256 -6.11 12.40 17.96
CA SER A 256 -4.96 11.70 17.39
C SER A 256 -4.97 10.24 17.86
N ILE A 257 -4.61 9.30 16.98
CA ILE A 257 -4.46 7.87 17.32
C ILE A 257 -3.28 7.59 18.27
N LEU A 258 -2.44 8.60 18.51
CA LEU A 258 -1.26 8.50 19.40
C LEU A 258 -1.55 8.98 20.83
N ASP A 259 -2.77 9.39 21.13
CA ASP A 259 -3.16 9.86 22.46
C ASP A 259 -3.75 8.71 23.30
N PRO A 260 -3.03 8.22 24.34
CA PRO A 260 -3.48 7.11 25.16
C PRO A 260 -4.65 7.47 26.10
N ASP A 261 -4.95 8.76 26.30
CA ASP A 261 -6.02 9.23 27.17
C ASP A 261 -7.31 9.59 26.40
N CYS A 262 -7.34 9.41 25.06
CA CYS A 262 -8.54 9.65 24.28
C CYS A 262 -9.54 8.47 24.42
N GLU A 263 -10.65 8.71 25.13
CA GLU A 263 -11.77 7.77 25.36
C GLU A 263 -12.37 7.17 24.07
N ALA A 264 -12.11 7.78 22.90
CA ALA A 264 -12.59 7.28 21.60
C ALA A 264 -11.84 6.03 21.08
N CYS A 265 -10.73 5.65 21.73
CA CYS A 265 -9.90 4.50 21.36
C CYS A 265 -10.08 3.26 22.27
N GLN A 266 -11.01 3.29 23.24
CA GLN A 266 -11.42 2.11 24.02
C GLN A 266 -12.58 1.34 23.35
#